data_AF-A0AA47P1K3-F1
#
_entry.id   AF-A0AA47P1K3-F1
#
_cell.length_a   1.000
_cell.length_b   1.000
_cell.length_c   1.000
_cell.angle_alpha   90.00
_cell.angle_beta   90.00
_cell.angle_gamma   90.00
#
_symmetry.space_group_name_H-M   'P 1'
#
loop_
_entity.id
_entity.type
_entity.pdbx_description
1 polymer ?
#
loop_
_entity_poly.entity_id
_entity_poly.type
_entity_poly.pdbx_seq_one_letter_code
_entity_poly.pdbx_strand_id
1 'polypeptide(L)'
;MDWLHCNRCFRTKGTRFFVSGCGHIRWVQMFMVSRGTKEDAATFTCGHVLFQMKPQEQVFFKDPVKLIQTRLEHITQIALFQRKQKERMTAYFKHKAAELERSLKEATEQGYRQVCELRRENAELKKPLSQRRVSVEEADARRRSPCPASERCVLPQVSPGQFLTSSAHRISLPVAVTPPVTPAQLDPRAEPEAQGCPSR
;
A
#
# COMPACT_ATOMS: atom_id res chain seq x y z
N MET A 1 -1.06 27.73 41.96
CA MET A 1 -2.53 27.64 42.09
C MET A 1 -3.08 28.98 41.69
N ASP A 2 -3.37 29.15 40.40
CA ASP A 2 -3.29 30.50 39.81
C ASP A 2 -4.68 31.11 39.56
N TRP A 3 -5.74 30.32 39.74
CA TRP A 3 -7.14 30.75 39.58
C TRP A 3 -7.98 30.61 40.86
N LEU A 4 -7.42 30.00 41.91
CA LEU A 4 -8.09 29.92 43.20
C LEU A 4 -8.10 31.28 43.89
N HIS A 5 -9.20 31.57 44.56
CA HIS A 5 -9.34 32.77 45.37
C HIS A 5 -9.81 32.40 46.78
N CYS A 6 -9.55 33.29 47.72
CA CYS A 6 -10.14 33.18 49.05
C CYS A 6 -11.64 33.48 48.97
N ASN A 7 -12.50 32.58 49.46
CA ASN A 7 -13.96 32.77 49.45
C ASN A 7 -14.42 33.95 50.34
N ARG A 8 -13.55 34.53 51.19
CA ARG A 8 -13.88 35.70 52.05
C ARG A 8 -13.56 37.02 51.37
N CYS A 9 -12.38 37.11 50.78
CA CYS A 9 -11.81 38.39 50.32
C CYS A 9 -11.50 38.41 48.82
N PHE A 10 -11.84 37.34 48.09
CA PHE A 10 -11.67 37.18 46.64
C PHE A 10 -10.25 37.40 46.11
N ARG A 11 -9.25 37.47 47.00
CA ARG A 11 -7.84 37.59 46.59
C ARG A 11 -7.36 36.27 46.00
N THR A 12 -6.81 36.37 44.79
CA THR A 12 -6.13 35.29 44.06
C THR A 12 -4.62 35.25 44.32
N LYS A 13 -4.05 36.36 44.80
CA LYS A 13 -2.62 36.47 45.12
C LYS A 13 -2.35 35.92 46.53
N GLY A 14 -1.94 34.65 46.60
CA GLY A 14 -1.52 34.01 47.84
C GLY A 14 -0.75 32.72 47.56
N THR A 15 0.42 32.54 48.18
CA THR A 15 1.29 31.37 47.95
C THR A 15 0.80 30.10 48.65
N ARG A 16 -0.15 30.21 49.59
CA ARG A 16 -0.72 29.06 50.33
C ARG A 16 -2.20 29.29 50.66
N PHE A 17 -3.04 28.30 50.36
CA PHE A 17 -4.46 28.26 50.69
C PHE A 17 -4.77 27.04 51.57
N PHE A 18 -5.82 27.14 52.38
CA PHE A 18 -6.45 26.01 53.07
C PHE A 18 -7.79 25.69 52.43
N VAL A 19 -8.15 24.41 52.39
CA VAL A 19 -9.49 23.95 52.02
C VAL A 19 -10.06 23.23 53.24
N SER A 20 -11.22 23.67 53.70
CA SER A 20 -11.91 23.02 54.81
C SER A 20 -12.66 21.76 54.34
N GLY A 21 -13.04 20.86 55.26
CA GLY A 21 -13.82 19.67 54.91
C GLY A 21 -15.18 19.95 54.24
N CYS A 22 -15.68 21.18 54.39
CA CYS A 22 -16.90 21.69 53.76
C CYS A 22 -16.63 22.51 52.49
N GLY A 23 -15.40 22.53 51.96
CA GLY A 23 -15.05 23.14 50.67
C GLY A 23 -14.73 24.64 50.69
N HIS A 24 -14.55 25.27 51.87
CA HIS A 24 -14.17 26.68 51.92
C HIS A 24 -12.67 26.86 51.64
N ILE A 25 -12.35 27.68 50.64
CA ILE A 25 -10.97 28.07 50.32
C ILE A 25 -10.61 29.36 51.05
N ARG A 26 -9.60 29.32 51.92
CA ARG A 26 -9.14 30.48 52.72
C ARG A 26 -7.64 30.71 52.55
N TRP A 27 -7.23 31.97 52.57
CA TRP A 27 -5.81 32.33 52.52
C TRP A 27 -5.14 32.18 53.90
N VAL A 28 -3.94 31.60 53.95
CA VAL A 28 -3.23 31.24 55.21
C VAL A 28 -3.12 32.41 56.19
N GLN A 29 -2.73 33.59 55.71
CA GLN A 29 -2.52 34.76 56.58
C GLN A 29 -3.84 35.24 57.23
N MET A 30 -4.93 35.26 56.44
CA MET A 30 -6.26 35.65 56.94
C MET A 30 -6.78 34.66 57.97
N PHE A 31 -6.51 33.37 57.76
CA PHE A 31 -6.87 32.32 58.72
C PHE A 31 -6.17 32.51 60.07
N MET A 32 -4.86 32.83 60.07
CA MET A 32 -4.11 33.06 61.30
C MET A 32 -4.57 34.30 62.08
N VAL A 33 -4.96 35.37 61.39
CA VAL A 33 -5.47 36.61 62.02
C VAL A 33 -6.89 36.42 62.60
N SER A 34 -7.71 35.58 61.96
CA SER A 34 -9.12 35.39 62.36
C SER A 34 -9.30 34.48 63.59
N ARG A 35 -8.24 33.80 64.06
CA ARG A 35 -8.28 32.96 65.27
C ARG A 35 -8.51 33.73 66.58
N GLY A 36 -8.54 35.06 66.54
CA GLY A 36 -8.77 35.93 67.70
C GLY A 36 -10.09 36.72 67.71
N THR A 37 -10.91 36.65 66.66
CA THR A 37 -12.14 37.47 66.54
C THR A 37 -13.38 36.59 66.56
N LYS A 38 -14.33 36.89 67.47
CA LYS A 38 -15.57 36.11 67.73
C LYS A 38 -16.59 36.09 66.57
N GLU A 39 -16.28 36.70 65.42
CA GLU A 39 -17.27 36.97 64.36
C GLU A 39 -17.41 35.88 63.29
N ASP A 40 -16.56 34.85 63.26
CA ASP A 40 -16.61 33.80 62.23
C ASP A 40 -16.88 32.40 62.82
N ALA A 41 -18.05 32.23 63.46
CA ALA A 41 -18.49 30.95 64.05
C ALA A 41 -18.52 29.78 63.03
N ALA A 42 -18.79 30.07 61.75
CA ALA A 42 -18.80 29.07 60.67
C ALA A 42 -17.39 28.56 60.29
N THR A 43 -16.33 29.31 60.57
CA THR A 43 -14.96 28.92 60.24
C THR A 43 -14.38 27.99 61.31
N PHE A 44 -14.90 28.01 62.54
CA PHE A 44 -14.36 27.25 63.69
C PHE A 44 -14.81 25.79 63.75
N THR A 45 -15.97 25.46 63.16
CA THR A 45 -16.57 24.11 63.22
C THR A 45 -16.19 23.21 62.05
N CYS A 46 -15.77 23.80 60.93
CA CYS A 46 -15.36 23.04 59.76
C CYS A 46 -13.86 22.72 59.88
N GLY A 47 -13.50 21.47 60.18
CA GLY A 47 -12.09 21.05 60.30
C GLY A 47 -11.24 21.50 59.10
N HIS A 48 -10.05 22.04 59.38
CA HIS A 48 -9.15 22.54 58.33
C HIS A 48 -8.04 21.53 58.06
N VAL A 49 -7.93 21.11 56.80
CA VAL A 49 -6.83 20.28 56.34
C VAL A 49 -5.89 21.18 55.54
N LEU A 50 -4.59 21.12 55.85
CA LEU A 50 -3.58 21.76 55.03
C LEU A 50 -3.61 21.12 53.64
N PHE A 51 -3.82 21.95 52.62
CA PHE A 51 -3.94 21.51 51.24
C PHE A 51 -2.58 21.05 50.70
N GLN A 52 -2.17 19.82 51.03
CA GLN A 52 -0.99 19.15 50.49
C GLN A 52 -1.43 18.10 49.47
N MET A 53 -1.85 18.56 48.29
CA MET A 53 -2.29 17.69 47.20
C MET A 53 -1.08 17.08 46.46
N LYS A 54 -1.23 15.84 46.00
CA LYS A 54 -0.25 15.22 45.10
C LYS A 54 -0.18 16.01 43.78
N PRO A 55 0.97 16.04 43.08
CA PRO A 55 1.10 16.80 41.82
C PRO A 55 0.04 16.47 40.76
N GLN A 56 -0.43 15.21 40.73
CA GLN A 56 -1.50 14.75 39.84
C GLN A 56 -2.84 15.45 40.14
N GLU A 57 -3.15 15.67 41.41
CA GLU A 57 -4.38 16.32 41.87
C GLU A 57 -4.29 17.85 41.71
N GLN A 58 -3.09 18.42 41.79
CA GLN A 58 -2.86 19.86 41.60
C GLN A 58 -3.27 20.34 40.19
N VAL A 59 -3.33 19.45 39.21
CA VAL A 59 -3.78 19.76 37.84
C VAL A 59 -5.21 20.32 37.83
N PHE A 60 -6.10 19.84 38.71
CA PHE A 60 -7.49 20.31 38.81
C PHE A 60 -7.63 21.74 39.37
N PHE A 61 -6.55 22.26 39.96
CA PHE A 61 -6.48 23.59 40.56
C PHE A 61 -5.59 24.54 39.72
N LYS A 62 -5.29 24.14 38.48
CA LYS A 62 -4.75 25.02 37.44
C LYS A 62 -5.88 25.70 36.69
N ASP A 63 -5.59 26.88 36.14
CA ASP A 63 -6.54 27.66 35.35
C ASP A 63 -7.09 26.78 34.22
N PRO A 64 -8.42 26.52 34.20
CA PRO A 64 -9.01 25.60 33.24
C PRO A 64 -8.82 26.09 31.79
N VAL A 65 -8.81 27.41 31.56
CA VAL A 65 -8.62 27.99 30.22
C VAL A 65 -7.21 27.68 29.72
N LYS A 66 -6.19 27.92 30.56
CA LYS A 66 -4.79 27.61 30.21
C LYS A 66 -4.57 26.12 30.03
N LEU A 67 -5.17 25.28 30.89
CA LEU A 67 -5.08 23.83 30.76
C LEU A 67 -5.63 23.35 29.43
N ILE A 68 -6.81 23.82 29.04
CA ILE A 68 -7.43 23.49 27.75
C ILE A 68 -6.56 23.96 26.59
N GLN A 69 -6.07 25.21 26.63
CA GLN A 69 -5.18 25.77 25.61
C GLN A 69 -3.93 24.91 25.40
N THR A 70 -3.19 24.61 26.47
CA THR A 70 -2.00 23.76 26.39
C THR A 70 -2.31 22.37 25.82
N ARG A 71 -3.45 21.77 26.20
CA ARG A 71 -3.85 20.47 25.66
C ARG A 71 -4.21 20.55 24.17
N LEU A 72 -4.92 21.59 23.74
CA LEU A 72 -5.25 21.81 22.33
C LEU A 72 -4.00 22.07 21.48
N GLU A 73 -3.02 22.81 22.00
CA GLU A 73 -1.72 23.00 21.35
C GLU A 73 -1.02 21.66 21.12
N HIS A 74 -0.98 20.79 22.13
CA HIS A 74 -0.37 19.46 22.02
C HIS A 74 -1.10 18.59 20.98
N ILE A 75 -2.44 18.58 21.01
CA ILE A 75 -3.26 17.85 20.03
C ILE A 75 -2.98 18.36 18.62
N THR A 76 -2.88 19.68 18.45
CA THR A 76 -2.58 20.32 17.17
C THR A 76 -1.20 19.90 16.66
N GLN A 77 -0.17 19.88 17.51
CA GLN A 77 1.17 19.42 17.13
C GLN A 77 1.17 17.96 16.67
N ILE A 78 0.46 17.08 17.37
CA ILE A 78 0.33 15.67 17.00
C ILE A 78 -0.38 15.53 15.65
N ALA A 79 -1.48 16.26 15.44
CA ALA A 79 -2.22 16.25 14.18
C ALA A 79 -1.36 16.74 13.00
N LEU A 80 -0.58 17.80 13.19
CA LEU A 80 0.37 18.31 12.19
C LEU A 80 1.44 17.27 11.84
N PHE A 81 1.99 16.59 12.85
CA PHE A 81 2.96 15.52 12.64
C PHE A 81 2.34 14.37 11.83
N GLN A 82 1.18 13.86 12.25
CA GLN A 82 0.49 12.76 11.57
C GLN A 82 0.13 13.11 10.12
N ARG A 83 -0.32 14.35 9.87
CA ARG A 83 -0.59 14.84 8.53
C ARG A 83 0.67 14.81 7.66
N LYS A 84 1.79 15.34 8.16
CA LYS A 84 3.09 15.32 7.43
C LYS A 84 3.57 13.90 7.15
N GLN A 85 3.38 12.96 8.08
CA GLN A 85 3.73 11.55 7.85
C GLN A 85 2.88 10.94 6.73
N LYS A 86 1.56 11.18 6.76
CA LYS A 86 0.63 10.70 5.73
C LYS A 86 0.96 11.29 4.35
N GLU A 87 1.28 12.58 4.28
CA GLU A 87 1.69 13.24 3.03
C GLU A 87 2.93 12.59 2.42
N ARG A 88 3.96 12.31 3.24
CA ARG A 88 5.17 11.63 2.77
C ARG A 88 4.90 10.23 2.24
N MET A 89 4.12 9.45 2.97
CA MET A 89 3.76 8.10 2.54
C MET A 89 2.93 8.12 1.24
N THR A 90 1.99 9.06 1.14
CA THR A 90 1.19 9.25 -0.08
C THR A 90 2.07 9.64 -1.27
N ALA A 91 3.04 10.55 -1.08
CA ALA A 91 3.96 10.95 -2.14
C ALA A 91 4.84 9.77 -2.61
N TYR A 92 5.36 8.97 -1.68
CA TYR A 92 6.14 7.78 -2.00
C TYR A 92 5.34 6.79 -2.86
N PHE A 93 4.11 6.45 -2.45
CA PHE A 93 3.29 5.50 -3.20
C PHE A 93 2.84 6.05 -4.55
N LYS A 94 2.54 7.35 -4.65
CA LYS A 94 2.25 8.00 -5.95
C LYS A 94 3.44 7.90 -6.90
N HIS A 95 4.65 8.18 -6.41
CA HIS A 95 5.87 8.04 -7.20
C HIS A 95 6.07 6.60 -7.65
N LYS A 96 5.94 5.62 -6.73
CA LYS A 96 6.12 4.20 -7.06
C LYS A 96 5.08 3.69 -8.04
N ALA A 97 3.82 4.11 -7.90
CA ALA A 97 2.77 3.77 -8.86
C ALA A 97 3.10 4.30 -10.26
N ALA A 98 3.54 5.56 -10.37
CA ALA A 98 3.93 6.14 -11.66
C ALA A 98 5.15 5.45 -12.29
N GLU A 99 6.11 4.99 -11.47
CA GLU A 99 7.25 4.21 -11.93
C GLU A 99 6.82 2.85 -12.48
N LEU A 100 5.97 2.12 -11.74
CA LEU A 100 5.44 0.84 -12.17
C LEU A 100 4.58 0.96 -13.44
N GLU A 101 3.76 2.01 -13.55
CA GLU A 101 2.95 2.26 -14.73
C GLU A 101 3.83 2.52 -15.97
N ARG A 102 4.93 3.26 -15.82
CA ARG A 102 5.91 3.47 -16.90
C ARG A 102 6.57 2.15 -17.32
N SER A 103 7.07 1.38 -16.36
CA SER A 103 7.69 0.07 -16.66
C SER A 103 6.72 -0.91 -17.30
N LEU A 104 5.44 -0.89 -16.92
CA LEU A 104 4.41 -1.73 -17.54
C LEU A 104 4.17 -1.32 -18.99
N LYS A 105 4.08 -0.03 -19.28
CA LYS A 105 3.92 0.48 -20.66
C LYS A 105 5.10 0.08 -21.53
N GLU A 106 6.33 0.29 -21.06
CA GLU A 106 7.55 -0.11 -21.76
C GLU A 106 7.59 -1.62 -22.05
N ALA A 107 7.30 -2.45 -21.05
CA ALA A 107 7.26 -3.91 -21.22
C ALA A 107 6.17 -4.35 -22.22
N THR A 108 5.01 -3.70 -22.19
CA THR A 108 3.89 -3.97 -23.11
C THR A 108 4.28 -3.60 -24.54
N GLU A 109 4.83 -2.41 -24.76
CA GLU A 109 5.30 -1.96 -26.07
C GLU A 109 6.42 -2.86 -26.61
N GLN A 110 7.38 -3.25 -25.77
CA GLN A 110 8.45 -4.17 -26.15
C GLN A 110 7.88 -5.54 -26.55
N GLY A 111 6.95 -6.09 -25.76
CA GLY A 111 6.28 -7.35 -26.10
C GLY A 111 5.54 -7.27 -27.43
N TYR A 112 4.84 -6.15 -27.68
CA TYR A 112 4.15 -5.93 -28.95
C TYR A 112 5.12 -5.89 -30.14
N ARG A 113 6.23 -5.17 -30.02
CA ARG A 113 7.28 -5.10 -31.05
C ARG A 113 7.84 -6.48 -31.37
N GLN A 114 8.23 -7.24 -30.35
CA GLN A 114 8.74 -8.60 -30.51
C GLN A 114 7.71 -9.53 -31.18
N VAL A 115 6.44 -9.44 -30.81
CA VAL A 115 5.37 -10.22 -31.45
C VAL A 115 5.20 -9.83 -32.92
N CYS A 116 5.21 -8.54 -33.27
CA CYS A 116 5.12 -8.11 -34.67
C CYS A 116 6.34 -8.59 -35.47
N GLU A 117 7.56 -8.50 -34.93
CA GLU A 117 8.80 -9.00 -35.55
C GLU A 117 8.74 -10.51 -35.79
N LEU A 118 8.43 -11.31 -34.76
CA LEU A 118 8.30 -12.75 -34.87
C LEU A 118 7.20 -13.17 -35.85
N ARG A 119 6.09 -12.42 -35.94
CA ARG A 119 5.04 -12.67 -36.95
C ARG A 119 5.55 -12.43 -38.36
N ARG A 120 6.33 -11.36 -38.57
CA ARG A 120 6.95 -11.07 -39.87
C ARG A 120 7.94 -12.15 -40.26
N GLU A 121 8.85 -12.54 -39.36
CA GLU A 121 9.82 -13.61 -39.60
C GLU A 121 9.13 -14.94 -39.89
N ASN A 122 8.10 -15.30 -39.12
CA ASN A 122 7.29 -16.49 -39.39
C ASN A 122 6.63 -16.46 -40.77
N ALA A 123 6.15 -15.30 -41.21
CA ALA A 123 5.57 -15.15 -42.54
C ALA A 123 6.61 -15.34 -43.64
N GLU A 124 7.81 -14.77 -43.49
CA GLU A 124 8.92 -14.95 -44.44
C GLU A 124 9.39 -16.41 -44.50
N LEU A 125 9.58 -17.07 -43.36
CA LEU A 125 10.02 -18.47 -43.28
C LEU A 125 8.97 -19.46 -43.83
N LYS A 126 7.68 -19.12 -43.74
CA LYS A 126 6.60 -19.96 -44.31
C LYS A 126 6.59 -19.95 -45.85
N LYS A 127 7.13 -18.93 -46.52
CA LYS A 127 7.17 -18.84 -48.01
C LYS A 127 7.93 -19.99 -48.68
N PRO A 128 9.21 -20.29 -48.34
CA PRO A 128 9.91 -21.42 -48.96
C PRO A 128 9.30 -22.78 -48.57
N LEU A 129 8.73 -22.88 -47.36
CA LEU A 129 8.08 -24.12 -46.92
C LEU A 129 6.80 -24.43 -47.70
N SER A 130 6.00 -23.43 -48.05
CA SER A 130 4.82 -23.63 -48.89
C SER A 130 5.21 -23.97 -50.34
N GLN A 131 6.22 -23.29 -50.89
CA GLN A 131 6.76 -23.62 -52.22
C GLN A 131 7.27 -25.07 -52.30
N ARG A 132 8.02 -25.53 -51.29
CA ARG A 132 8.51 -26.91 -51.24
C ARG A 132 7.40 -27.94 -51.09
N ARG A 133 6.32 -27.63 -50.34
CA ARG A 133 5.16 -28.53 -50.26
C ARG A 133 4.47 -28.68 -51.60
N VAL A 134 4.23 -27.58 -52.31
CA VAL A 134 3.60 -27.62 -53.63
C VAL A 134 4.44 -28.43 -54.62
N SER A 135 5.77 -28.25 -54.63
CA SER A 135 6.63 -29.03 -55.53
C SER A 135 6.70 -30.52 -55.20
N VAL A 136 6.60 -30.89 -53.92
CA VAL A 136 6.49 -32.31 -53.51
C VAL A 136 5.15 -32.91 -53.93
N GLU A 137 4.04 -32.19 -53.72
CA GLU A 137 2.70 -32.63 -54.15
C GLU A 137 2.62 -32.76 -55.69
N GLU A 138 3.21 -31.83 -56.44
CA GLU A 138 3.30 -31.92 -57.91
C GLU A 138 4.19 -33.09 -58.37
N ALA A 139 5.29 -33.36 -57.68
CA ALA A 139 6.16 -34.49 -57.97
C ALA A 139 5.47 -35.84 -57.68
N ASP A 140 4.72 -35.91 -56.58
CA ASP A 140 3.91 -37.08 -56.23
C ASP A 140 2.74 -37.27 -57.20
N ALA A 141 2.07 -36.19 -57.64
CA ALA A 141 1.03 -36.26 -58.66
C ALA A 141 1.58 -36.75 -60.00
N ARG A 142 2.77 -36.30 -60.41
CA ARG A 142 3.46 -36.82 -61.62
C ARG A 142 3.84 -38.29 -61.47
N ARG A 143 4.26 -38.76 -60.29
CA ARG A 143 4.50 -40.20 -60.03
C ARG A 143 3.22 -41.04 -60.11
N ARG A 144 2.08 -40.48 -59.72
CA ARG A 144 0.78 -41.18 -59.75
C ARG A 144 0.07 -41.09 -61.11
N SER A 145 0.55 -40.26 -62.03
CA SER A 145 0.07 -40.23 -63.41
C SER A 145 0.45 -41.55 -64.12
N PRO A 146 -0.49 -42.29 -64.71
CA PRO A 146 -0.16 -43.49 -65.47
C PRO A 146 0.67 -43.12 -66.70
N CYS A 147 1.91 -43.60 -66.79
CA CYS A 147 2.67 -43.51 -68.03
C CYS A 147 2.03 -44.39 -69.10
N PRO A 148 1.95 -43.94 -70.37
CA PRO A 148 1.50 -44.79 -71.46
C PRO A 148 2.51 -45.93 -71.64
N ALA A 149 1.99 -47.14 -71.77
CA ALA A 149 2.78 -48.36 -71.81
C ALA A 149 3.74 -48.37 -73.01
N SER A 150 5.04 -48.22 -72.76
CA SER A 150 6.10 -48.81 -73.59
C SER A 150 7.42 -48.90 -72.82
N GLU A 151 7.92 -50.13 -72.73
CA GLU A 151 9.33 -50.51 -72.60
C GLU A 151 10.11 -50.11 -71.33
N ARG A 152 9.92 -50.98 -70.32
CA ARG A 152 10.97 -51.57 -69.46
C ARG A 152 12.08 -50.63 -68.94
N CYS A 153 11.76 -49.79 -67.97
CA CYS A 153 12.76 -49.20 -67.07
C CYS A 153 12.96 -50.09 -65.83
N VAL A 154 14.13 -50.72 -65.71
CA VAL A 154 14.60 -51.33 -64.47
C VAL A 154 15.24 -50.24 -63.61
N LEU A 155 14.61 -49.87 -62.50
CA LEU A 155 15.27 -49.05 -61.47
C LEU A 155 15.86 -49.97 -60.39
N PRO A 156 17.09 -49.70 -59.89
CA PRO A 156 17.62 -50.42 -58.74
C PRO A 156 16.76 -50.13 -57.50
N GLN A 157 16.24 -51.20 -56.88
CA GLN A 157 15.70 -51.10 -55.53
C GLN A 157 16.84 -50.79 -54.56
N VAL A 158 16.78 -49.62 -53.91
CA VAL A 158 17.57 -49.34 -52.71
C VAL A 158 16.64 -49.50 -51.52
N SER A 159 16.87 -50.54 -50.73
CA SER A 159 16.16 -50.77 -49.46
C SER A 159 16.38 -49.58 -48.51
N PRO A 160 15.36 -49.09 -47.79
CA PRO A 160 15.56 -48.07 -46.77
C PRO A 160 16.37 -48.67 -45.62
N GLY A 161 17.63 -48.25 -45.48
CA GLY A 161 18.45 -48.56 -44.31
C GLY A 161 17.77 -48.03 -43.05
N GLN A 162 17.64 -48.89 -42.04
CA GLN A 162 17.14 -48.50 -40.72
C GLN A 162 18.12 -47.54 -40.07
N PHE A 163 17.74 -46.26 -39.97
CA PHE A 163 18.42 -45.33 -39.08
C PHE A 163 17.93 -45.58 -37.66
N LEU A 164 18.78 -46.21 -36.85
CA LEU A 164 18.60 -46.26 -35.40
C LEU A 164 18.82 -44.86 -34.83
N THR A 165 17.75 -44.13 -34.55
CA THR A 165 17.82 -42.92 -33.71
C THR A 165 17.95 -43.35 -32.26
N SER A 166 19.18 -43.60 -31.82
CA SER A 166 19.54 -43.61 -30.40
C SER A 166 19.66 -42.17 -29.92
N SER A 167 18.67 -41.70 -29.16
CA SER A 167 18.84 -40.82 -28.00
C SER A 167 17.48 -40.29 -27.54
N ALA A 168 16.86 -41.02 -26.61
CA ALA A 168 15.81 -40.48 -25.78
C ALA A 168 16.42 -39.45 -24.82
N HIS A 169 16.54 -38.19 -25.22
CA HIS A 169 16.70 -37.09 -24.27
C HIS A 169 15.30 -36.63 -23.85
N ARG A 170 14.79 -37.22 -22.77
CA ARG A 170 13.67 -36.65 -22.02
C ARG A 170 14.16 -35.34 -21.43
N ILE A 171 13.75 -34.21 -22.01
CA ILE A 171 13.86 -32.92 -21.35
C ILE A 171 12.75 -32.88 -20.31
N SER A 172 13.13 -32.93 -19.03
CA SER A 172 12.23 -32.69 -17.91
C SER A 172 11.74 -31.23 -17.96
N LEU A 173 10.43 -31.03 -18.02
CA LEU A 173 9.81 -29.71 -17.86
C LEU A 173 10.06 -29.21 -16.43
N PRO A 174 10.44 -27.93 -16.23
CA PRO A 174 10.50 -27.37 -14.88
C PRO A 174 9.09 -27.28 -14.28
N VAL A 175 8.97 -27.75 -13.04
CA VAL A 175 7.77 -27.65 -12.21
C VAL A 175 7.35 -26.18 -12.07
N ALA A 176 6.11 -25.88 -12.42
CA ALA A 176 5.50 -24.59 -12.20
C ALA A 176 5.35 -24.34 -10.69
N VAL A 177 6.02 -23.31 -10.17
CA VAL A 177 5.77 -22.79 -8.82
C VAL A 177 4.54 -21.90 -8.92
N THR A 178 3.42 -22.36 -8.38
CA THR A 178 2.20 -21.55 -8.25
C THR A 178 2.38 -20.51 -7.15
N PRO A 179 2.16 -19.21 -7.41
CA PRO A 179 2.07 -18.19 -6.35
C PRO A 179 0.75 -18.31 -5.56
N PRO A 180 0.71 -17.87 -4.30
CA PRO A 180 -0.44 -18.04 -3.41
C PRO A 180 -1.66 -17.21 -3.86
N VAL A 181 -2.82 -17.86 -3.78
CA VAL A 181 -4.14 -17.29 -4.06
C VAL A 181 -4.48 -16.18 -3.07
N THR A 182 -4.82 -14.99 -3.57
CA THR A 182 -5.57 -13.97 -2.81
C THR A 182 -6.80 -13.58 -3.64
N PRO A 183 -8.02 -13.56 -3.06
CA PRO A 183 -9.24 -13.38 -3.84
C PRO A 183 -9.46 -11.91 -4.18
N ALA A 184 -9.48 -11.57 -5.47
CA ALA A 184 -9.95 -10.28 -5.97
C ALA A 184 -11.26 -10.49 -6.73
N GLN A 185 -12.27 -9.75 -6.29
CA GLN A 185 -13.58 -9.63 -6.93
C GLN A 185 -13.42 -9.16 -8.38
N LEU A 186 -14.05 -9.89 -9.30
CA LEU A 186 -14.13 -9.56 -10.72
C LEU A 186 -15.26 -8.54 -10.95
N ASP A 187 -14.91 -7.39 -11.51
CA ASP A 187 -15.84 -6.45 -12.14
C ASP A 187 -15.78 -6.70 -13.67
N PRO A 188 -16.86 -7.17 -14.33
CA PRO A 188 -16.81 -7.56 -15.73
C PRO A 188 -17.28 -6.43 -16.63
N ARG A 189 -16.37 -5.55 -17.07
CA ARG A 189 -16.49 -4.81 -18.35
C ARG A 189 -15.23 -3.99 -18.65
N ALA A 190 -14.32 -4.59 -19.42
CA ALA A 190 -13.40 -3.86 -20.30
C ALA A 190 -12.82 -4.86 -21.31
N GLU A 191 -13.43 -4.95 -22.49
CA GLU A 191 -12.83 -5.55 -23.68
C GLU A 191 -11.73 -4.59 -24.20
N PRO A 192 -10.48 -5.02 -24.44
CA PRO A 192 -9.54 -4.24 -25.20
C PRO A 192 -9.63 -4.62 -26.68
N GLU A 193 -9.98 -3.63 -27.50
CA GLU A 193 -9.95 -3.71 -28.96
C GLU A 193 -8.56 -4.12 -29.47
N ALA A 194 -8.53 -5.10 -30.37
CA ALA A 194 -7.32 -5.55 -31.04
C ALA A 194 -6.80 -4.47 -32.01
N GLN A 195 -5.88 -3.64 -31.55
CA GLN A 195 -5.13 -2.74 -32.44
C GLN A 195 -4.04 -3.54 -33.18
N GLY A 196 -4.24 -3.69 -34.49
CA GLY A 196 -3.29 -4.32 -35.42
C GLY A 196 -2.01 -3.50 -35.59
N CYS A 197 -0.90 -4.19 -35.93
CA CYS A 197 0.42 -3.57 -36.04
C CYS A 197 0.36 -2.42 -37.06
N PRO A 198 0.82 -1.20 -36.73
CA PRO A 198 0.89 -0.11 -37.68
C PRO A 198 1.89 -0.50 -38.78
N SER A 199 1.38 -0.57 -40.00
CA SER A 199 2.18 -0.81 -41.21
C SER A 199 2.83 0.51 -41.61
N ARG A 200 4.15 0.52 -41.77
CA ARG A 200 4.89 1.63 -42.38
C ARG A 200 5.66 1.10 -43.57
#